data_AF-A0ABD2Y391-F1
#
_entry.id   AF-A0ABD2Y391-F1
#
_cell.length_a   1.000
_cell.length_b   1.000
_cell.length_c   1.000
_cell.angle_alpha   90.00
_cell.angle_beta   90.00
_cell.angle_gamma   90.00
#
_symmetry.space_group_name_H-M   'P 1'
#
loop_
_entity.id
_entity.type
_entity.pdbx_description
1 polymer ?
#
loop_
_entity_poly.entity_id
_entity_poly.type
_entity_poly.pdbx_seq_one_letter_code
_entity_poly.pdbx_strand_id
1 'polypeptide(L)'
;MTSNLLGFGSLLEKLDGIMAPPKGTTQEEVDSFRKWQDDDNKAKYYMLASMSDELQRQHEKMTSGHAILLHLQELDGVQNQSIRYEISRDLFRCRITEGLAVDKHVLNMVGLKERLESLNSFMEADLQEDMILQSLFSSFFQFIMNYYMTKQQHTLAKLLKMLILPYMQMKGKDKEAALIASTSKDKKFKAQDEQ
;
A
#
# COMPACT_ATOMS: atom_id res chain seq x y z
N MET A 1 12.36 33.93 15.58
CA MET A 1 10.89 33.95 15.50
C MET A 1 10.34 32.53 15.33
N THR A 2 10.49 31.64 16.32
CA THR A 2 9.98 30.25 16.25
C THR A 2 9.72 29.62 17.62
N SER A 3 9.48 30.40 18.69
CA SER A 3 9.38 29.84 20.05
C SER A 3 7.96 29.73 20.62
N ASN A 4 6.90 29.92 19.81
CA ASN A 4 5.51 29.90 20.29
C ASN A 4 4.70 28.68 19.87
N LEU A 5 5.21 27.78 19.02
CA LEU A 5 4.45 26.58 18.62
C LEU A 5 4.49 25.45 19.65
N LEU A 6 5.55 25.35 20.47
CA LEU A 6 5.64 24.33 21.54
C LEU A 6 4.73 24.63 22.74
N GLY A 7 4.37 25.90 22.95
CA GLY A 7 3.48 26.32 24.05
C GLY A 7 2.02 25.90 23.83
N PHE A 8 1.55 25.94 22.57
CA PHE A 8 0.18 25.56 22.23
C PHE A 8 -0.09 24.07 22.40
N GLY A 9 0.87 23.20 22.09
CA GLY A 9 0.73 21.75 22.34
C GLY A 9 0.47 21.42 23.81
N SER A 10 1.16 22.12 24.74
CA SER A 10 0.99 21.91 26.18
C SER A 10 -0.33 22.46 26.76
N LEU A 11 -0.96 23.41 26.05
CA LEU A 11 -2.29 23.95 26.40
C LEU A 11 -3.41 23.05 25.86
N LEU A 12 -3.18 22.39 24.73
CA LEU A 12 -4.13 21.48 24.10
C LEU A 12 -4.29 20.16 24.86
N GLU A 13 -3.21 19.58 25.40
CA GLU A 13 -3.32 18.43 26.33
C GLU A 13 -4.02 18.78 27.65
N LYS A 14 -3.94 20.05 28.10
CA LYS A 14 -4.62 20.52 29.32
C LYS A 14 -6.12 20.78 29.14
N LEU A 15 -6.62 20.78 27.90
CA LEU A 15 -8.02 21.05 27.59
C LEU A 15 -8.89 19.80 27.49
N ASP A 16 -8.30 18.60 27.52
CA ASP A 16 -9.04 17.34 27.57
C ASP A 16 -9.76 17.13 28.93
N GLY A 17 -9.59 18.05 29.88
CA GLY A 17 -10.18 17.94 31.22
C GLY A 17 -10.65 19.24 31.89
N ILE A 18 -10.72 20.39 31.21
CA ILE A 18 -11.07 21.66 31.87
C ILE A 18 -12.19 22.38 31.13
N MET A 19 -13.42 21.96 31.44
CA MET A 19 -14.67 22.59 30.99
C MET A 19 -14.99 23.92 31.70
N ALA A 20 -14.04 24.52 32.45
CA ALA A 20 -14.25 25.78 33.15
C ALA A 20 -12.93 26.55 33.35
N PRO A 21 -12.90 27.89 33.18
CA PRO A 21 -11.71 28.68 33.46
C PRO A 21 -11.22 28.46 34.92
N PRO A 22 -9.90 28.32 35.16
CA PRO A 22 -9.34 28.13 36.49
C PRO A 22 -9.80 29.22 37.49
N LYS A 23 -9.89 28.88 38.78
CA LYS A 23 -10.20 29.89 39.80
C LYS A 23 -9.06 30.91 39.86
N GLY A 24 -9.37 32.18 39.57
CA GLY A 24 -8.40 33.30 39.53
C GLY A 24 -8.12 33.87 38.13
N THR A 25 -8.80 33.38 37.09
CA THR A 25 -8.68 33.87 35.70
C THR A 25 -9.11 35.33 35.55
N THR A 26 -8.32 36.10 34.80
CA THR A 26 -8.60 37.50 34.47
C THR A 26 -9.79 37.63 33.50
N GLN A 27 -10.45 38.79 33.47
CA GLN A 27 -11.58 39.01 32.58
C GLN A 27 -11.21 38.82 31.09
N GLU A 28 -10.00 39.25 30.72
CA GLU A 28 -9.47 39.11 29.35
C GLU A 28 -9.32 37.65 28.91
N GLU A 29 -8.88 36.78 29.83
CA GLU A 29 -8.75 35.33 29.57
C GLU A 29 -10.13 34.67 29.44
N VAL A 30 -11.13 35.09 30.22
CA VAL A 30 -12.52 34.61 30.10
C VAL A 30 -13.13 35.00 28.77
N ASP A 31 -12.94 36.26 28.35
CA ASP A 31 -13.46 36.76 27.08
C ASP A 31 -12.79 36.07 25.88
N SER A 32 -11.48 35.83 25.98
CA SER A 32 -10.73 35.06 24.98
C SER A 32 -11.21 33.61 24.87
N PHE A 33 -11.49 32.96 26.00
CA PHE A 33 -12.01 31.60 26.03
C PHE A 33 -13.42 31.50 25.42
N ARG A 34 -14.31 32.45 25.75
CA ARG A 34 -15.66 32.49 25.17
C ARG A 34 -15.60 32.67 23.66
N LYS A 35 -14.74 33.57 23.17
CA LYS A 35 -14.53 33.76 21.73
C LYS A 35 -14.06 32.48 21.04
N TRP A 36 -13.13 31.74 21.65
CA TRP A 36 -12.68 30.46 21.11
C TRP A 36 -13.82 29.43 21.00
N GLN A 37 -14.69 29.34 22.02
CA GLN A 37 -15.86 28.45 21.97
C GLN A 37 -16.84 28.84 20.85
N ASP A 38 -17.07 30.14 20.65
CA ASP A 38 -17.93 30.62 19.56
C ASP A 38 -17.34 30.30 18.19
N ASP A 39 -16.02 30.44 18.03
CA ASP A 39 -15.33 30.15 16.77
C ASP A 39 -15.25 28.63 16.49
N ASP A 40 -15.03 27.80 17.51
CA ASP A 40 -15.10 26.33 17.38
C ASP A 40 -16.52 25.86 17.00
N ASN A 41 -17.56 26.45 17.60
CA ASN A 41 -18.94 26.16 17.22
C ASN A 41 -19.23 26.54 15.77
N LYS A 42 -18.72 27.68 15.28
CA LYS A 42 -18.84 28.02 13.85
C LYS A 42 -18.12 27.00 12.98
N ALA A 43 -16.90 26.61 13.35
CA ALA A 43 -16.13 25.60 12.62
C ALA A 43 -16.91 24.27 12.53
N LYS A 44 -17.55 23.83 13.63
CA LYS A 44 -18.44 22.66 13.64
C LYS A 44 -19.51 22.75 12.55
N TYR A 45 -20.25 23.86 12.47
CA TYR A 45 -21.32 24.00 11.48
C TYR A 45 -20.79 24.05 10.06
N TYR A 46 -19.66 24.72 9.80
CA TYR A 46 -19.02 24.73 8.49
C TYR A 46 -18.55 23.34 8.07
N MET A 47 -17.95 22.58 8.99
CA MET A 47 -17.53 21.20 8.74
C MET A 47 -18.73 20.33 8.41
N LEU A 48 -19.77 20.32 9.25
CA LEU A 48 -20.99 19.52 9.03
C LEU A 48 -21.68 19.87 7.70
N ALA A 49 -21.77 21.15 7.34
CA ALA A 49 -22.37 21.59 6.10
C ALA A 49 -21.56 21.20 4.84
N SER A 50 -20.26 20.93 5.00
CA SER A 50 -19.37 20.52 3.91
C SER A 50 -19.32 19.00 3.72
N MET A 51 -19.90 18.24 4.64
CA MET A 51 -19.94 16.78 4.59
C MET A 51 -21.05 16.27 3.68
N SER A 52 -20.94 15.02 3.23
CA SER A 52 -22.07 14.29 2.65
C SER A 52 -23.12 13.97 3.72
N ASP A 53 -24.38 13.77 3.30
CA ASP A 53 -25.50 13.49 4.23
C ASP A 53 -25.21 12.36 5.23
N GLU A 54 -24.56 11.28 4.75
CA GLU A 54 -24.21 10.14 5.60
C GLU A 54 -23.13 10.50 6.62
N LEU A 55 -22.06 11.17 6.18
CA LEU A 55 -20.96 11.54 7.06
C LEU A 55 -21.41 12.60 8.08
N GLN A 56 -22.27 13.53 7.67
CA GLN A 56 -22.87 14.54 8.54
C GLN A 56 -23.67 13.90 9.68
N ARG A 57 -24.53 12.91 9.37
CA ARG A 57 -25.34 12.20 10.38
C ARG A 57 -24.48 11.48 11.42
N GLN A 58 -23.32 10.97 11.03
CA GLN A 58 -22.39 10.32 11.95
C GLN A 58 -21.73 11.30 12.93
N HIS A 59 -21.59 12.57 12.56
CA HIS A 59 -20.83 13.57 13.32
C HIS A 59 -21.71 14.67 13.97
N GLU A 60 -23.02 14.70 13.71
CA GLU A 60 -23.95 15.75 14.21
C GLU A 60 -23.98 15.87 15.75
N LYS A 61 -23.79 14.73 16.44
CA LYS A 61 -23.87 14.62 17.91
C LYS A 61 -22.56 14.98 18.62
N MET A 62 -21.47 15.19 17.88
CA MET A 62 -20.19 15.58 18.48
C MET A 62 -20.25 17.00 19.02
N THR A 63 -19.57 17.25 20.13
CA THR A 63 -19.77 18.46 20.95
C THR A 63 -19.07 19.70 20.40
N SER A 64 -17.97 19.55 19.65
CA SER A 64 -17.12 20.64 19.15
C SER A 64 -16.65 20.40 17.73
N GLY A 65 -16.24 21.46 17.04
CA GLY A 65 -15.57 21.35 15.74
C GLY A 65 -14.26 20.59 15.87
N HIS A 66 -13.53 20.84 16.96
CA HIS A 66 -12.31 20.10 17.31
C HIS A 66 -12.53 18.59 17.46
N ALA A 67 -13.60 18.14 18.14
CA ALA A 67 -13.89 16.71 18.29
C ALA A 67 -14.18 16.04 16.95
N ILE A 68 -14.90 16.72 16.06
CA ILE A 68 -15.15 16.23 14.69
C ILE A 68 -13.82 16.10 13.93
N LEU A 69 -12.95 17.11 14.01
CA LEU A 69 -11.65 17.07 13.32
C LEU A 69 -10.78 15.91 13.79
N LEU A 70 -10.66 15.70 15.11
CA LEU A 70 -9.88 14.60 15.68
C LEU A 70 -10.43 13.24 15.23
N HIS A 71 -11.75 13.05 15.29
CA HIS A 71 -12.36 11.79 14.88
C HIS A 71 -12.16 11.52 13.38
N LEU A 72 -12.26 12.54 12.52
CA LEU A 72 -11.97 12.39 11.09
C LEU A 72 -10.50 12.03 10.85
N GLN A 73 -9.57 12.65 11.57
CA GLN A 73 -8.14 12.31 11.47
C GLN A 73 -7.87 10.86 11.91
N GLU A 74 -8.55 10.39 12.95
CA GLU A 74 -8.46 8.99 13.39
C GLU A 74 -9.04 8.05 12.32
N LEU A 75 -10.23 8.36 11.79
CA LEU A 75 -10.85 7.58 10.72
C LEU A 75 -9.96 7.50 9.48
N ASP A 76 -9.42 8.63 9.00
CA ASP A 76 -8.49 8.68 7.88
C ASP A 76 -7.22 7.87 8.19
N GLY A 77 -6.71 7.94 9.41
CA GLY A 77 -5.60 7.13 9.88
C GLY A 77 -5.88 5.63 9.82
N VAL A 78 -7.06 5.20 10.30
CA VAL A 78 -7.52 3.80 10.28
C VAL A 78 -7.73 3.31 8.85
N GLN A 79 -8.35 4.12 7.98
CA GLN A 79 -8.53 3.79 6.57
C GLN A 79 -7.18 3.65 5.86
N ASN A 80 -6.26 4.60 6.07
CA ASN A 80 -4.91 4.52 5.52
C ASN A 80 -4.17 3.28 6.01
N GLN A 81 -4.30 2.91 7.28
CA GLN A 81 -3.71 1.69 7.81
C GLN A 81 -4.30 0.44 7.16
N SER A 82 -5.62 0.38 6.96
CA SER A 82 -6.30 -0.75 6.33
C SER A 82 -5.89 -0.91 4.86
N ILE A 83 -5.94 0.17 4.08
CA ILE A 83 -5.52 0.17 2.67
C ILE A 83 -4.03 -0.21 2.56
N ARG A 84 -3.18 0.36 3.41
CA ARG A 84 -1.75 0.01 3.45
C ARG A 84 -1.54 -1.47 3.75
N TYR A 85 -2.30 -2.03 4.70
CA TYR A 85 -2.24 -3.44 5.03
C TYR A 85 -2.64 -4.31 3.83
N GLU A 86 -3.72 -3.97 3.13
CA GLU A 86 -4.17 -4.72 1.96
C GLU A 86 -3.15 -4.71 0.83
N ILE A 87 -2.62 -3.52 0.49
CA ILE A 87 -1.60 -3.41 -0.55
C ILE A 87 -0.33 -4.16 -0.14
N SER A 88 0.10 -4.05 1.11
CA SER A 88 1.26 -4.79 1.64
C SER A 88 1.01 -6.29 1.53
N ARG A 89 -0.16 -6.78 1.98
CA ARG A 89 -0.54 -8.19 1.90
C ARG A 89 -0.46 -8.70 0.46
N ASP A 90 -1.00 -7.95 -0.49
CA ASP A 90 -1.01 -8.32 -1.90
C ASP A 90 0.40 -8.31 -2.49
N LEU A 91 1.25 -7.35 -2.09
CA LEU A 91 2.64 -7.26 -2.49
C LEU A 91 3.47 -8.44 -1.95
N PHE A 92 3.39 -8.74 -0.65
CA PHE A 92 4.12 -9.85 -0.01
C PHE A 92 3.68 -11.23 -0.51
N ARG A 93 2.41 -11.36 -0.90
CA ARG A 93 1.83 -12.59 -1.46
C ARG A 93 1.93 -12.67 -2.98
N CYS A 94 2.41 -11.62 -3.64
CA CYS A 94 2.54 -11.62 -5.09
C CYS A 94 3.51 -12.74 -5.51
N ARG A 95 3.02 -13.67 -6.32
CA ARG A 95 3.81 -14.75 -6.93
C ARG A 95 3.46 -14.79 -8.40
N ILE A 96 4.47 -14.91 -9.25
CA ILE A 96 4.22 -15.11 -10.67
C ILE A 96 3.47 -16.45 -10.84
N THR A 97 2.47 -16.49 -11.73
CA THR A 97 1.61 -17.67 -11.96
C THR A 97 1.95 -18.33 -13.29
N GLU A 98 2.05 -19.66 -13.32
CA GLU A 98 2.60 -20.40 -14.46
C GLU A 98 1.81 -20.07 -15.75
N GLY A 99 2.52 -19.63 -16.80
CA GLY A 99 1.92 -19.13 -18.03
C GLY A 99 1.71 -17.60 -18.12
N LEU A 100 1.89 -16.83 -17.03
CA LEU A 100 1.93 -15.36 -17.09
C LEU A 100 3.29 -14.84 -17.54
N ALA A 101 3.29 -13.65 -18.15
CA ALA A 101 4.49 -12.99 -18.64
C ALA A 101 5.18 -12.21 -17.50
N VAL A 102 6.51 -12.38 -17.38
CA VAL A 102 7.34 -11.82 -16.31
C VAL A 102 7.29 -10.29 -16.27
N ASP A 103 7.20 -9.66 -17.43
CA ASP A 103 7.02 -8.22 -17.59
C ASP A 103 5.73 -7.73 -16.92
N LYS A 104 4.59 -8.39 -17.16
CA LYS A 104 3.31 -8.06 -16.55
C LYS A 104 3.34 -8.25 -15.03
N HIS A 105 4.02 -9.29 -14.58
CA HIS A 105 4.19 -9.57 -13.15
C HIS A 105 5.00 -8.47 -12.45
N VAL A 106 6.16 -8.11 -12.97
CA VAL A 106 7.00 -7.04 -12.39
C VAL A 106 6.28 -5.69 -12.45
N LEU A 107 5.56 -5.39 -13.53
CA LEU A 107 4.76 -4.17 -13.63
C LEU A 107 3.69 -4.10 -12.54
N ASN A 108 3.01 -5.21 -12.25
CA ASN A 108 2.04 -5.28 -11.16
C ASN A 108 2.69 -5.01 -9.79
N MET A 109 3.87 -5.58 -9.53
CA MET A 109 4.59 -5.32 -8.29
C MET A 109 5.05 -3.87 -8.15
N VAL A 110 5.51 -3.25 -9.25
CA VAL A 110 5.85 -1.82 -9.28
C VAL A 110 4.61 -0.97 -8.96
N GLY A 111 3.46 -1.28 -9.57
CA GLY A 111 2.21 -0.57 -9.29
C GLY A 111 1.74 -0.72 -7.83
N LEU A 112 1.90 -1.89 -7.22
CA LEU A 112 1.62 -2.08 -5.79
C LEU A 112 2.56 -1.24 -4.91
N LYS A 113 3.84 -1.17 -5.27
CA LYS A 113 4.84 -0.33 -4.59
C LYS A 113 4.53 1.15 -4.69
N GLU A 114 4.20 1.67 -5.88
CA GLU A 114 3.79 3.07 -6.08
C GLU A 114 2.54 3.43 -5.25
N ARG A 115 1.59 2.50 -5.13
CA ARG A 115 0.41 2.69 -4.27
C ARG A 115 0.76 2.76 -2.78
N LEU A 116 1.74 1.98 -2.30
CA LEU A 116 2.24 2.12 -0.93
C LEU A 116 2.92 3.48 -0.71
N GLU A 117 3.69 3.95 -1.68
CA GLU A 117 4.36 5.25 -1.61
C GLU A 117 3.35 6.41 -1.53
N SER A 118 2.20 6.29 -2.22
CA SER A 118 1.09 7.25 -2.12
C SER A 118 0.48 7.33 -0.70
N LEU A 119 0.69 6.30 0.12
CA LEU A 119 0.29 6.24 1.54
C LEU A 119 1.46 6.58 2.48
N ASN A 120 2.47 7.31 1.99
CA ASN A 120 3.70 7.67 2.71
C ASN A 120 4.47 6.46 3.26
N SER A 121 4.33 5.30 2.61
CA SER A 121 5.00 4.06 3.00
C SER A 121 6.04 3.69 1.95
N PHE A 122 7.29 4.08 2.21
CA PHE A 122 8.39 3.90 1.29
C PHE A 122 9.11 2.57 1.55
N MET A 123 9.60 1.97 0.47
CA MET A 123 10.36 0.73 0.49
C MET A 123 11.80 1.02 0.09
N GLU A 124 12.76 0.47 0.84
CA GLU A 124 14.17 0.54 0.45
C GLU A 124 14.38 -0.22 -0.87
N ALA A 125 15.28 0.29 -1.71
CA ALA A 125 15.52 -0.29 -3.04
C ALA A 125 15.93 -1.76 -2.97
N ASP A 126 16.78 -2.13 -1.99
CA ASP A 126 17.24 -3.51 -1.78
C ASP A 126 16.06 -4.43 -1.42
N LEU A 127 15.17 -3.97 -0.54
CA LEU A 127 13.96 -4.72 -0.17
C LEU A 127 13.03 -4.90 -1.38
N GLN A 128 12.92 -3.89 -2.24
CA GLN A 128 12.12 -4.00 -3.47
C GLN A 128 12.69 -5.08 -4.41
N GLU A 129 14.01 -5.15 -4.57
CA GLU A 129 14.67 -6.19 -5.35
C GLU A 129 14.44 -7.59 -4.77
N ASP A 130 14.64 -7.74 -3.46
CA ASP A 130 14.41 -9.00 -2.75
C ASP A 130 12.96 -9.49 -2.89
N MET A 131 11.99 -8.58 -2.82
CA MET A 131 10.59 -8.92 -3.01
C MET A 131 10.30 -9.40 -4.44
N ILE A 132 10.88 -8.74 -5.45
CA ILE A 132 10.74 -9.17 -6.84
C ILE A 132 11.35 -10.55 -7.03
N LEU A 133 12.55 -10.81 -6.49
CA LEU A 133 13.21 -12.12 -6.59
C LEU A 133 12.41 -13.22 -5.86
N GLN A 134 11.92 -12.94 -4.65
CA GLN A 134 11.08 -13.87 -3.87
C GLN A 134 9.77 -14.20 -4.60
N SER A 135 9.26 -13.27 -5.41
CA SER A 135 8.00 -13.46 -6.13
C SER A 135 8.08 -14.42 -7.32
N LEU A 136 9.30 -14.77 -7.77
CA LEU A 136 9.54 -15.63 -8.92
C LEU A 136 9.23 -17.11 -8.62
N PHE A 137 9.03 -17.92 -9.67
CA PHE A 137 8.85 -19.37 -9.50
C PHE A 137 10.09 -20.05 -8.93
N SER A 138 9.89 -21.22 -8.32
CA SER A 138 10.98 -22.11 -7.90
C SER A 138 11.91 -22.51 -9.05
N SER A 139 11.44 -22.52 -10.31
CA SER A 139 12.28 -22.77 -11.49
C SER A 139 13.36 -21.70 -11.71
N PHE A 140 13.19 -20.49 -11.16
CA PHE A 140 14.19 -19.43 -11.18
C PHE A 140 15.23 -19.55 -10.06
N PHE A 141 15.18 -20.59 -9.22
CA PHE A 141 16.10 -20.73 -8.09
C PHE A 141 17.58 -20.63 -8.47
N GLN A 142 18.01 -21.32 -9.55
CA GLN A 142 19.39 -21.24 -10.01
C GLN A 142 19.79 -19.83 -10.47
N PHE A 143 18.85 -19.11 -11.09
CA PHE A 143 19.05 -17.72 -11.47
C PHE A 143 19.22 -16.81 -10.24
N ILE A 144 18.34 -16.97 -9.24
CA ILE A 144 18.37 -16.21 -7.99
C ILE A 144 19.71 -16.44 -7.25
N MET A 145 20.15 -17.70 -7.15
CA MET A 145 21.44 -18.03 -6.54
C MET A 145 22.61 -17.38 -7.29
N ASN A 146 22.60 -17.41 -8.62
CA ASN A 146 23.63 -16.76 -9.42
C ASN A 146 23.61 -15.24 -9.25
N TYR A 147 22.43 -14.62 -9.20
CA TYR A 147 22.25 -13.17 -8.98
C TYR A 147 22.93 -12.71 -7.69
N TYR A 148 22.63 -13.35 -6.56
CA TYR A 148 23.23 -13.01 -5.27
C TYR A 148 24.75 -13.27 -5.23
N MET A 149 25.24 -14.29 -5.93
CA MET A 149 26.66 -14.63 -5.96
C MET A 149 27.50 -13.66 -6.81
N THR A 150 26.90 -12.98 -7.79
CA THR A 150 27.63 -12.08 -8.69
C THR A 150 27.96 -10.69 -8.12
N LYS A 151 27.53 -10.34 -6.89
CA LYS A 151 27.88 -9.10 -6.15
C LYS A 151 27.89 -7.79 -6.96
N GLN A 152 27.12 -7.67 -8.03
CA GLN A 152 27.00 -6.42 -8.78
C GLN A 152 25.70 -5.73 -8.35
N GLN A 153 25.78 -4.43 -8.04
CA GLN A 153 24.60 -3.58 -7.94
C GLN A 153 23.88 -3.62 -9.29
N HIS A 154 22.75 -4.30 -9.34
CA HIS A 154 21.97 -4.45 -10.55
C HIS A 154 20.78 -3.52 -10.44
N THR A 155 20.73 -2.49 -11.27
CA THR A 155 19.52 -1.67 -11.39
C THR A 155 18.32 -2.55 -11.76
N LEU A 156 17.12 -2.24 -11.29
CA LEU A 156 15.87 -2.95 -11.63
C LEU A 156 15.72 -3.26 -13.13
N ALA A 157 16.15 -2.33 -14.00
CA ALA A 157 16.14 -2.52 -15.45
C ALA A 157 17.08 -3.65 -15.95
N LYS A 158 18.22 -3.86 -15.29
CA LYS A 158 19.16 -4.96 -15.58
C LYS A 158 18.60 -6.29 -15.09
N LEU A 159 18.00 -6.30 -13.89
CA LEU A 159 17.28 -7.48 -13.37
C LEU A 159 16.16 -7.92 -14.32
N LEU A 160 15.35 -6.98 -14.82
CA LEU A 160 14.31 -7.25 -15.81
C LEU A 160 14.85 -7.89 -17.09
N LYS A 161 15.91 -7.33 -17.69
CA LYS A 161 16.54 -7.92 -18.88
C LYS A 161 17.06 -9.34 -18.63
N MET A 162 17.64 -9.56 -17.46
CA MET A 162 18.17 -10.85 -17.06
C MET A 162 17.07 -11.89 -16.76
N LEU A 163 15.86 -11.46 -16.38
CA LEU A 163 14.71 -12.34 -16.16
C LEU A 163 13.97 -12.71 -17.45
N ILE A 164 13.95 -11.82 -18.44
CA ILE A 164 13.26 -12.05 -19.72
C ILE A 164 13.96 -13.17 -20.53
N LEU A 165 15.29 -13.22 -20.54
CA LEU A 165 16.04 -14.20 -21.36
C LEU A 165 15.76 -15.67 -20.96
N PRO A 166 15.83 -16.05 -19.66
CA PRO A 166 15.46 -17.40 -19.22
C PRO A 166 13.97 -17.71 -19.41
N TYR A 167 13.08 -16.73 -19.20
CA TYR A 167 11.64 -16.89 -19.42
C TYR A 167 11.31 -17.27 -20.87
N MET A 168 11.93 -16.59 -21.85
CA MET A 168 11.75 -16.89 -23.27
C MET A 168 12.23 -18.30 -23.63
N GLN A 169 13.31 -18.77 -23.01
CA GLN A 169 13.83 -20.14 -23.21
C GLN A 169 12.90 -21.21 -22.62
N MET A 170 12.28 -20.95 -21.46
CA MET A 170 11.30 -21.86 -20.87
C MET A 170 10.04 -21.97 -21.72
N LYS A 171 9.49 -20.84 -22.20
CA LYS A 171 8.34 -20.81 -23.10
C LYS A 171 8.59 -21.54 -24.43
N GLY A 172 9.84 -21.55 -24.91
CA GLY A 172 10.25 -22.31 -26.10
C GLY A 172 10.23 -23.82 -25.86
N LYS A 173 10.76 -24.27 -24.72
CA LYS A 173 10.81 -25.69 -24.35
C LYS A 173 9.43 -26.31 -24.15
N ASP A 174 8.47 -25.57 -23.59
CA ASP A 174 7.10 -26.07 -23.41
C ASP A 174 6.38 -26.30 -24.75
N LYS A 175 6.61 -25.41 -25.72
CA LYS A 175 6.09 -25.58 -27.09
C LYS A 175 6.73 -26.76 -27.80
N GLU A 176 8.02 -26.98 -27.62
CA GLU A 176 8.77 -28.08 -28.24
C GLU A 176 8.37 -29.43 -27.63
N ALA A 177 8.18 -29.50 -26.32
CA ALA A 177 7.63 -30.67 -25.63
C ALA A 177 6.19 -31.01 -26.07
N ALA A 178 5.34 -29.99 -26.25
CA ALA A 178 3.98 -30.18 -26.77
C ALA A 178 3.98 -30.68 -28.23
N LEU A 179 4.90 -30.19 -29.07
CA LEU A 179 5.05 -30.64 -30.45
C LEU A 179 5.48 -32.12 -30.50
N ILE A 180 6.49 -32.51 -29.71
CA ILE A 180 7.00 -33.89 -29.64
C ILE A 180 5.94 -34.87 -29.13
N ALA A 181 5.11 -34.44 -28.17
CA ALA A 181 3.99 -35.24 -27.65
C ALA A 181 2.87 -35.44 -28.69
N SER A 182 2.64 -34.45 -29.57
CA SER A 182 1.65 -34.55 -30.65
C SER A 182 2.10 -35.49 -31.78
N THR A 183 3.41 -35.54 -32.09
CA THR A 183 3.96 -36.39 -33.15
C THR A 183 4.09 -37.87 -32.78
N SER A 184 3.91 -38.24 -31.50
CA SER A 184 4.06 -39.62 -31.03
C SER A 184 2.76 -40.46 -31.06
N LYS A 185 1.61 -39.88 -31.42
CA LYS A 185 0.32 -40.61 -31.43
C LYS A 185 -0.07 -41.27 -32.76
N ASP A 186 0.69 -41.06 -33.85
CA ASP A 186 0.33 -41.57 -35.19
C ASP A 186 1.01 -42.88 -35.61
N LYS A 187 1.52 -43.69 -34.67
CA LYS A 187 2.05 -45.03 -34.98
C LYS A 187 1.43 -46.12 -34.14
N LYS A 188 0.18 -46.50 -34.43
CA LYS A 188 -0.34 -47.86 -34.18
C LYS A 188 -1.69 -48.10 -34.88
N PHE A 189 -1.66 -48.79 -36.03
CA PHE A 189 -2.34 -50.07 -36.31
C PHE A 189 -2.46 -50.31 -37.83
N LYS A 190 -1.65 -51.23 -38.36
CA LYS A 190 -2.01 -52.11 -39.48
C LYS A 190 -1.31 -53.46 -39.23
N ALA A 191 -2.04 -54.39 -38.66
CA ALA A 191 -1.80 -55.84 -38.74
C ALA A 191 -3.07 -56.39 -39.42
N GLN A 192 -2.99 -56.66 -40.72
CA GLN A 192 -2.86 -58.01 -41.30
C GLN A 192 -4.11 -58.87 -41.01
N ASP A 193 -5.03 -58.88 -41.98
CA ASP A 193 -6.13 -59.84 -42.07
C ASP A 193 -5.58 -61.22 -42.47
N GLU A 194 -6.14 -62.21 -41.78
CA GLU A 194 -5.85 -63.65 -41.79
C GLU A 194 -6.28 -64.35 -43.10
N GLN A 195 -5.67 -65.52 -43.32
CA GLN A 195 -6.13 -66.56 -44.26
C GLN A 195 -7.38 -67.27 -43.74
#